data_AF-C0PU99-F1
#
_entry.id   AF-C0PU99-F1
#
_cell.length_a   1.000
_cell.length_b   1.000
_cell.length_c   1.000
_cell.angle_alpha   90.00
_cell.angle_beta   90.00
_cell.angle_gamma   90.00
#
_symmetry.space_group_name_H-M   'P 1'
#
loop_
_entity.id
_entity.type
_entity.pdbx_description
1 polymer ?
#
loop_
_entity_poly.entity_id
_entity_poly.type
_entity_poly.pdbx_seq_one_letter_code
_entity_poly.pdbx_strand_id
1 'polypeptide(L)'
;NLMYNLPRECIRNYFPSRKCFVFPTPTTPANMPHLDSMDEADLCGSFRKVADTFCRFIFQESRTKTVKGGHKVTGRMLGHLVNTYVETIAKGSVPCLENAVLAMAQIENQAAVDEGLAVYQRGMEEVKALFPVAMGQISAHHLRSDHQATQAFMKRSFKDENGDFLKALAVAIAKHYADLLNQNEDASEKKCASLLEKLSAPMAQKIKEGIYATPGGYELYCNHHDNMVAQYRAEPDKGVRAEEILEQFLKEKSLEKNSILQADKKLTENEKKIHEEQEQRALAEQAVKMEAEKQHQLEKLIQERERSHQEGICQLEAKMVQEAKEKQQELERALDSKLHEQEKLMAKGFTEKEAAMKEEIQSLREKEEAKREEKEEQSRNFRAIAQGVMESVSNGLGHYFNYKKAREQRKAIVFKEQVRFNLKSGAVDNIPDKERMTLEQDKMATPKLKTGAVGNSKDTTLPKVNTGTTGKSPGSEV
;
A
#
# COMPACT_ATOMS: atom_id res chain seq x y z
N ASN A 1 54.06 20.84 -26.07
CA ASN A 1 53.79 19.45 -25.64
C ASN A 1 52.37 19.22 -25.10
N LEU A 2 51.71 20.21 -24.47
CA LEU A 2 50.34 20.06 -23.91
C LEU A 2 49.30 19.59 -24.95
N MET A 3 49.27 20.19 -26.15
CA MET A 3 48.34 19.81 -27.22
C MET A 3 48.58 18.39 -27.79
N TYR A 4 49.80 17.87 -27.71
CA TYR A 4 50.11 16.50 -28.15
C TYR A 4 49.60 15.46 -27.13
N ASN A 5 49.71 15.75 -25.83
CA ASN A 5 49.33 14.80 -24.78
C ASN A 5 47.84 14.83 -24.46
N LEU A 6 47.19 15.99 -24.57
CA LEU A 6 45.80 16.18 -24.16
C LEU A 6 44.82 15.16 -24.80
N PRO A 7 44.81 14.92 -26.13
CA PRO A 7 43.90 13.93 -26.71
C PRO A 7 44.16 12.51 -26.21
N ARG A 8 45.43 12.15 -25.99
CA ARG A 8 45.83 10.82 -25.48
C ARG A 8 45.40 10.65 -24.04
N GLU A 9 45.51 11.70 -23.24
CA GLU A 9 45.06 11.71 -21.84
C GLU A 9 43.55 11.65 -21.74
N CYS A 10 42.81 12.42 -22.54
CA CYS A 10 41.34 12.33 -22.61
C CYS A 10 40.89 10.90 -22.98
N ILE A 11 41.50 10.28 -23.99
CA ILE A 11 41.16 8.89 -24.36
C ILE A 11 41.44 7.92 -23.20
N ARG A 12 42.58 8.09 -22.51
CA ARG A 12 42.97 7.22 -21.40
C ARG A 12 42.11 7.41 -20.15
N ASN A 13 41.64 8.63 -19.92
CA ASN A 13 40.90 9.00 -18.70
C ASN A 13 39.39 8.82 -18.84
N TYR A 14 38.81 9.05 -20.01
CA TYR A 14 37.36 9.02 -20.21
C TYR A 14 36.83 7.65 -20.66
N PHE A 15 37.67 6.81 -21.29
CA PHE A 15 37.27 5.49 -21.78
C PHE A 15 37.90 4.38 -20.95
N PRO A 16 37.14 3.69 -20.08
CA PRO A 16 37.69 2.70 -19.16
C PRO A 16 38.20 1.43 -19.86
N SER A 17 37.66 1.11 -21.03
CA SER A 17 38.15 0.04 -21.90
C SER A 17 38.49 0.60 -23.27
N ARG A 18 39.59 0.11 -23.84
CA ARG A 18 40.10 0.54 -25.15
C ARG A 18 40.60 -0.69 -25.91
N LYS A 19 40.09 -0.87 -27.13
CA LYS A 19 40.49 -1.95 -28.04
C LYS A 19 40.73 -1.34 -29.43
N CYS A 20 41.77 -1.81 -30.12
CA CYS A 20 42.10 -1.37 -31.48
C CYS A 20 41.98 -2.56 -32.43
N PHE A 21 41.33 -2.35 -33.58
CA PHE A 21 41.26 -3.28 -34.69
C PHE A 21 41.83 -2.60 -35.93
N VAL A 22 42.65 -3.32 -36.69
CA VAL A 22 43.28 -2.80 -37.92
C VAL A 22 42.69 -3.56 -39.09
N PHE A 23 41.97 -2.85 -39.96
CA PHE A 23 41.31 -3.42 -41.12
C PHE A 23 42.19 -3.28 -42.37
N PRO A 24 42.49 -4.39 -43.08
CA PRO A 24 43.02 -4.33 -44.43
C PRO A 24 42.06 -3.61 -45.38
N THR A 25 42.54 -3.21 -46.55
CA THR A 25 41.65 -2.66 -47.59
C THR A 25 40.61 -3.71 -47.99
N PRO A 26 39.31 -3.38 -48.02
CA PRO A 26 38.25 -4.38 -48.24
C PRO A 26 38.22 -4.93 -49.67
N THR A 27 38.68 -4.13 -50.63
CA THR A 27 38.76 -4.49 -52.05
C THR A 27 39.81 -3.61 -52.76
N THR A 28 39.93 -3.74 -54.08
CA THR A 28 40.83 -2.93 -54.91
C THR A 28 40.35 -1.47 -55.02
N PRO A 29 41.23 -0.49 -55.27
CA PRO A 29 40.83 0.91 -55.43
C PRO A 29 39.76 1.16 -56.51
N ALA A 30 39.76 0.35 -57.59
CA ALA A 30 38.77 0.46 -58.65
C ALA A 30 37.35 0.08 -58.19
N ASN A 31 37.23 -0.83 -57.23
CA ASN A 31 35.95 -1.33 -56.73
C ASN A 31 35.45 -0.56 -55.50
N MET A 32 36.28 0.27 -54.86
CA MET A 32 35.89 1.05 -53.65
C MET A 32 34.64 1.93 -53.83
N PRO A 33 34.39 2.60 -54.97
CA PRO A 33 33.15 3.36 -55.18
C PRO A 33 31.88 2.51 -55.19
N HIS A 34 32.01 1.19 -55.38
CA HIS A 34 30.91 0.25 -55.51
C HIS A 34 30.74 -0.66 -54.28
N LEU A 35 31.49 -0.39 -53.19
CA LEU A 35 31.59 -1.27 -52.02
C LEU A 35 30.22 -1.68 -51.44
N ASP A 36 29.27 -0.76 -51.36
CA ASP A 36 27.93 -0.99 -50.78
C ASP A 36 27.05 -1.93 -51.64
N SER A 37 27.41 -2.11 -52.93
CA SER A 37 26.72 -2.98 -53.88
C SER A 37 27.43 -4.31 -54.16
N MET A 38 28.62 -4.50 -53.57
CA MET A 38 29.40 -5.73 -53.76
C MET A 38 28.89 -6.86 -52.86
N ASP A 39 29.00 -8.10 -53.34
CA ASP A 39 28.75 -9.27 -52.52
C ASP A 39 29.90 -9.51 -51.54
N GLU A 40 29.58 -10.07 -50.37
CA GLU A 40 30.60 -10.36 -49.34
C GLU A 40 31.67 -11.35 -49.85
N ALA A 41 31.32 -12.21 -50.82
CA ALA A 41 32.26 -13.12 -51.46
C ALA A 41 33.34 -12.41 -52.30
N ASP A 42 33.05 -11.20 -52.78
CA ASP A 42 33.95 -10.40 -53.63
C ASP A 42 34.93 -9.54 -52.80
N LEU A 43 34.73 -9.50 -51.47
CA LEU A 43 35.63 -8.80 -50.56
C LEU A 43 36.90 -9.63 -50.29
N CYS A 44 37.99 -8.92 -50.04
CA CYS A 44 39.26 -9.56 -49.69
C CYS A 44 39.10 -10.43 -48.43
N GLY A 45 39.48 -11.72 -48.52
CA GLY A 45 39.32 -12.67 -47.41
C GLY A 45 40.06 -12.25 -46.12
N SER A 46 41.19 -11.55 -46.23
CA SER A 46 41.92 -10.98 -45.09
C SER A 46 41.12 -9.89 -44.36
N PHE A 47 40.41 -9.04 -45.10
CA PHE A 47 39.49 -8.06 -44.53
C PHE A 47 38.31 -8.74 -43.83
N ARG A 48 37.66 -9.69 -44.51
CA ARG A 48 36.51 -10.44 -43.97
C ARG A 48 36.85 -11.11 -42.64
N LYS A 49 38.00 -11.77 -42.55
CA LYS A 49 38.46 -12.41 -41.31
C LYS A 49 38.59 -11.42 -40.14
N VAL A 50 39.09 -10.21 -40.39
CA VAL A 50 39.19 -9.16 -39.37
C VAL A 50 37.81 -8.61 -39.02
N ALA A 51 36.95 -8.39 -40.01
CA ALA A 51 35.57 -7.94 -39.82
C ALA A 51 34.77 -8.93 -38.97
N ASP A 52 34.84 -10.23 -39.25
CA ASP A 52 34.21 -11.28 -38.45
C ASP A 52 34.72 -11.28 -37.01
N THR A 53 36.04 -11.14 -36.84
CA THR A 53 36.66 -11.06 -35.52
C THR A 53 36.17 -9.83 -34.74
N PHE A 54 36.06 -8.69 -35.41
CA PHE A 54 35.53 -7.46 -34.85
C PHE A 54 34.05 -7.62 -34.45
N CYS A 55 33.19 -8.09 -35.36
CA CYS A 55 31.77 -8.30 -35.09
C CYS A 55 31.56 -9.25 -33.92
N ARG A 56 32.26 -10.39 -33.91
CA ARG A 56 32.21 -11.34 -32.80
C ARG A 56 32.64 -10.70 -31.48
N PHE A 57 33.71 -9.91 -31.47
CA PHE A 57 34.14 -9.18 -30.28
C PHE A 57 33.05 -8.21 -29.81
N ILE A 58 32.45 -7.42 -30.70
CA ILE A 58 31.38 -6.49 -30.34
C ILE A 58 30.17 -7.24 -29.76
N PHE A 59 29.74 -8.35 -30.35
CA PHE A 59 28.60 -9.11 -29.84
C PHE A 59 28.86 -9.81 -28.50
N GLN A 60 30.10 -10.22 -28.24
CA GLN A 60 30.48 -10.92 -27.01
C GLN A 60 30.83 -9.97 -25.86
N GLU A 61 31.51 -8.86 -26.16
CA GLU A 61 32.13 -8.00 -25.14
C GLU A 61 31.34 -6.69 -24.89
N SER A 62 30.47 -6.27 -25.83
CA SER A 62 29.65 -5.08 -25.62
C SER A 62 28.68 -5.29 -24.47
N ARG A 63 28.70 -4.37 -23.52
CA ARG A 63 27.83 -4.42 -22.35
C ARG A 63 26.54 -3.64 -22.60
N THR A 64 25.47 -4.07 -21.92
CA THR A 64 24.25 -3.28 -21.81
C THR A 64 24.59 -1.90 -21.25
N LYS A 65 24.06 -0.85 -21.86
CA LYS A 65 24.24 0.52 -21.38
C LYS A 65 23.66 0.66 -19.97
N THR A 66 24.41 1.28 -19.08
CA THR A 66 23.97 1.65 -17.72
C THR A 66 24.06 3.16 -17.49
N VAL A 67 23.29 3.65 -16.51
CA VAL A 67 23.42 4.99 -15.93
C VAL A 67 23.94 4.89 -14.49
N LYS A 68 24.34 6.03 -13.92
CA LYS A 68 24.83 6.15 -12.53
C LYS A 68 23.89 5.39 -11.59
N GLY A 69 24.42 4.41 -10.87
CA GLY A 69 23.62 3.55 -10.01
C GLY A 69 23.47 2.12 -10.51
N GLY A 70 24.19 1.73 -11.57
CA GLY A 70 24.12 0.40 -12.18
C GLY A 70 22.88 0.13 -13.04
N HIS A 71 21.91 1.05 -13.10
CA HIS A 71 20.62 0.83 -13.76
C HIS A 71 20.78 0.63 -15.28
N LYS A 72 20.28 -0.50 -15.78
CA LYS A 72 20.29 -0.84 -17.21
C LYS A 72 19.32 0.05 -17.98
N VAL A 73 19.79 0.64 -19.06
CA VAL A 73 18.99 1.53 -19.92
C VAL A 73 18.12 0.69 -20.85
N THR A 74 16.80 0.81 -20.70
CA THR A 74 15.81 0.25 -21.63
C THR A 74 15.56 1.20 -22.81
N GLY A 75 14.80 0.76 -23.83
CA GLY A 75 14.44 1.61 -24.96
C GLY A 75 13.67 2.89 -24.55
N ARG A 76 12.76 2.79 -23.56
CA ARG A 76 12.03 3.96 -23.03
C ARG A 76 12.95 4.95 -22.34
N MET A 77 13.82 4.44 -21.46
CA MET A 77 14.83 5.24 -20.77
C MET A 77 15.77 5.93 -21.75
N LEU A 78 16.19 5.24 -22.81
CA LEU A 78 17.02 5.83 -23.87
C LEU A 78 16.27 6.96 -24.59
N GLY A 79 14.98 6.80 -24.90
CA GLY A 79 14.15 7.85 -25.47
C GLY A 79 14.11 9.11 -24.59
N HIS A 80 13.94 8.94 -23.28
CA HIS A 80 14.02 10.06 -22.33
C HIS A 80 15.39 10.74 -22.33
N LEU A 81 16.49 9.99 -22.31
CA LEU A 81 17.85 10.56 -22.38
C LEU A 81 18.07 11.37 -23.66
N VAL A 82 17.68 10.81 -24.81
CA VAL A 82 17.84 11.47 -26.11
C VAL A 82 17.06 12.78 -26.13
N ASN A 83 15.79 12.77 -25.73
CA ASN A 83 14.96 13.98 -25.69
C ASN A 83 15.58 15.04 -24.76
N THR A 84 15.93 14.66 -23.53
CA THR A 84 16.52 15.60 -22.57
C THR A 84 17.83 16.20 -23.08
N TYR A 85 18.72 15.39 -23.65
CA TYR A 85 20.00 15.89 -24.15
C TYR A 85 19.84 16.78 -25.37
N VAL A 86 19.04 16.37 -26.36
CA VAL A 86 18.82 17.14 -27.58
C VAL A 86 18.16 18.47 -27.27
N GLU A 87 17.14 18.50 -26.41
CA GLU A 87 16.49 19.75 -25.99
C GLU A 87 17.45 20.68 -25.24
N THR A 88 18.31 20.12 -24.37
CA THR A 88 19.27 20.92 -23.61
C THR A 88 20.28 21.58 -24.55
N ILE A 89 20.79 20.84 -25.53
CA ILE A 89 21.71 21.34 -26.56
C ILE A 89 21.01 22.40 -27.42
N ALA A 90 19.77 22.14 -27.86
CA ALA A 90 19.01 23.09 -28.67
C ALA A 90 18.75 24.42 -27.96
N LYS A 91 18.67 24.42 -26.62
CA LYS A 91 18.56 25.62 -25.76
C LYS A 91 19.92 26.30 -25.50
N GLY A 92 21.02 25.82 -26.08
CA GLY A 92 22.37 26.36 -25.86
C GLY A 92 22.99 26.00 -24.51
N SER A 93 22.40 25.06 -23.77
CA SER A 93 22.89 24.61 -22.46
C SER A 93 23.70 23.32 -22.57
N VAL A 94 24.52 23.02 -21.55
CA VAL A 94 25.35 21.79 -21.50
C VAL A 94 24.56 20.64 -20.86
N PRO A 95 24.41 19.49 -21.54
CA PRO A 95 23.77 18.31 -20.95
C PRO A 95 24.46 17.82 -19.68
N CYS A 96 23.69 17.62 -18.62
CA CYS A 96 24.15 17.03 -17.37
C CYS A 96 23.57 15.61 -17.20
N LEU A 97 24.46 14.60 -17.09
CA LEU A 97 24.06 13.21 -16.91
C LEU A 97 23.20 13.00 -15.65
N GLU A 98 23.57 13.65 -14.55
CA GLU A 98 22.88 13.50 -13.27
C GLU A 98 21.45 14.05 -13.31
N ASN A 99 21.27 15.24 -13.88
CA ASN A 99 19.95 15.87 -14.01
C ASN A 99 19.05 15.06 -14.95
N ALA A 100 19.59 14.55 -16.07
CA ALA A 100 18.82 13.72 -16.99
C ALA A 100 18.36 12.40 -16.35
N VAL A 101 19.20 11.77 -15.54
CA VAL A 101 18.84 10.55 -14.81
C VAL A 101 17.77 10.84 -13.75
N LEU A 102 17.86 11.95 -13.03
CA LEU A 102 16.85 12.35 -12.04
C LEU A 102 15.49 12.64 -12.69
N ALA A 103 15.46 13.42 -13.77
CA ALA A 103 14.23 13.73 -14.48
C ALA A 103 13.57 12.46 -15.06
N MET A 104 14.38 11.55 -15.62
CA MET A 104 13.89 10.26 -16.10
C MET A 104 13.33 9.40 -14.96
N ALA A 105 14.01 9.35 -13.81
CA ALA A 105 13.53 8.59 -12.65
C ALA A 105 12.16 9.09 -12.19
N GLN A 106 11.95 10.40 -12.14
CA GLN A 106 10.64 10.97 -11.80
C GLN A 106 9.54 10.52 -12.76
N ILE A 107 9.80 10.57 -14.07
CA ILE A 107 8.82 10.16 -15.11
C ILE A 107 8.51 8.67 -15.01
N GLU A 108 9.54 7.82 -14.96
CA GLU A 108 9.36 6.36 -14.92
C GLU A 108 8.74 5.90 -13.59
N ASN A 109 9.08 6.53 -12.46
CA ASN A 109 8.49 6.19 -11.17
C ASN A 109 7.03 6.63 -11.07
N GLN A 110 6.65 7.80 -11.60
CA GLN A 110 5.24 8.19 -11.68
C GLN A 110 4.45 7.22 -12.54
N ALA A 111 4.98 6.87 -13.72
CA ALA A 111 4.31 5.91 -14.58
C ALA A 111 4.28 4.49 -13.98
N ALA A 112 5.22 4.14 -13.11
CA ALA A 112 5.18 2.90 -12.32
C ALA A 112 4.04 2.93 -11.28
N VAL A 113 3.77 4.07 -10.65
CA VAL A 113 2.61 4.24 -9.75
C VAL A 113 1.31 4.04 -10.54
N ASP A 114 1.19 4.69 -11.69
CA ASP A 114 -0.02 4.62 -12.51
C ASP A 114 -0.26 3.18 -13.01
N GLU A 115 0.80 2.50 -13.47
CA GLU A 115 0.75 1.11 -13.92
C GLU A 115 0.39 0.15 -12.78
N GLY A 116 1.03 0.30 -11.61
CA GLY A 116 0.72 -0.48 -10.41
C GLY A 116 -0.74 -0.32 -9.98
N LEU A 117 -1.23 0.91 -9.93
CA LEU A 117 -2.63 1.19 -9.58
C LEU A 117 -3.60 0.60 -10.60
N ALA A 118 -3.30 0.68 -11.90
CA ALA A 118 -4.13 0.08 -12.94
C ALA A 118 -4.16 -1.45 -12.83
N VAL A 119 -3.05 -2.10 -12.46
CA VAL A 119 -3.00 -3.54 -12.17
C VAL A 119 -3.89 -3.86 -10.96
N TYR A 120 -3.78 -3.09 -9.88
CA TYR A 120 -4.61 -3.27 -8.68
C TYR A 120 -6.11 -3.18 -9.01
N GLN A 121 -6.52 -2.09 -9.68
CA GLN A 121 -7.92 -1.83 -10.04
C GLN A 121 -8.50 -2.96 -10.90
N ARG A 122 -7.76 -3.44 -11.91
CA ARG A 122 -8.21 -4.57 -12.73
C ARG A 122 -8.41 -5.84 -11.91
N GLY A 123 -7.50 -6.16 -10.99
CA GLY A 123 -7.62 -7.34 -10.12
C GLY A 123 -8.83 -7.26 -9.17
N MET A 124 -9.25 -6.05 -8.79
CA MET A 124 -10.40 -5.83 -7.91
C MET A 124 -11.75 -5.77 -8.64
N GLU A 125 -11.78 -5.58 -9.96
CA GLU A 125 -13.05 -5.50 -10.71
C GLU A 125 -13.81 -6.84 -10.69
N GLU A 126 -13.09 -7.96 -10.65
CA GLU A 126 -13.67 -9.32 -10.54
C GLU A 126 -14.52 -9.47 -9.27
N VAL A 127 -14.00 -9.04 -8.12
CA VAL A 127 -14.73 -9.18 -6.85
C VAL A 127 -15.85 -8.16 -6.71
N LYS A 128 -15.66 -6.96 -7.27
CA LYS A 128 -16.68 -5.90 -7.28
C LYS A 128 -17.94 -6.33 -8.01
N ALA A 129 -17.81 -7.10 -9.10
CA ALA A 129 -18.95 -7.66 -9.84
C ALA A 129 -19.78 -8.66 -9.02
N LEU A 130 -19.21 -9.22 -7.95
CA LEU A 130 -19.84 -10.23 -7.10
C LEU A 130 -20.53 -9.65 -5.86
N PHE A 131 -20.49 -8.32 -5.68
CA PHE A 131 -21.04 -7.71 -4.47
C PHE A 131 -22.55 -7.99 -4.31
N PRO A 132 -23.01 -8.27 -3.07
CA PRO A 132 -22.23 -8.30 -1.84
C PRO A 132 -21.50 -9.64 -1.59
N VAL A 133 -20.26 -9.57 -1.12
CA VAL A 133 -19.41 -10.73 -0.79
C VAL A 133 -18.95 -10.73 0.67
N ALA A 134 -18.48 -11.87 1.16
CA ALA A 134 -17.90 -11.99 2.50
C ALA A 134 -16.54 -11.27 2.62
N MET A 135 -16.20 -10.80 3.82
CA MET A 135 -14.94 -10.07 4.08
C MET A 135 -13.69 -10.85 3.67
N GLY A 136 -13.65 -12.16 3.89
CA GLY A 136 -12.51 -12.99 3.49
C GLY A 136 -12.29 -13.03 1.98
N GLN A 137 -13.36 -12.99 1.18
CA GLN A 137 -13.25 -13.02 -0.29
C GLN A 137 -12.67 -11.71 -0.83
N ILE A 138 -13.23 -10.56 -0.44
CA ILE A 138 -12.72 -9.25 -0.87
C ILE A 138 -11.28 -9.02 -0.40
N SER A 139 -10.93 -9.51 0.79
CA SER A 139 -9.58 -9.40 1.34
C SER A 139 -8.59 -10.26 0.56
N ALA A 140 -8.94 -11.50 0.21
CA ALA A 140 -8.09 -12.36 -0.61
C ALA A 140 -7.77 -11.74 -1.99
N HIS A 141 -8.76 -11.09 -2.62
CA HIS A 141 -8.56 -10.36 -3.87
C HIS A 141 -7.67 -9.12 -3.68
N HIS A 142 -7.86 -8.37 -2.59
CA HIS A 142 -7.02 -7.22 -2.25
C HIS A 142 -5.55 -7.64 -2.10
N LEU A 143 -5.26 -8.67 -1.31
CA LEU A 143 -3.89 -9.14 -1.08
C LEU A 143 -3.19 -9.54 -2.38
N ARG A 144 -3.88 -10.32 -3.23
CA ARG A 144 -3.33 -10.74 -4.53
C ARG A 144 -3.06 -9.55 -5.45
N SER A 145 -4.02 -8.62 -5.53
CA SER A 145 -3.93 -7.47 -6.42
C SER A 145 -2.89 -6.46 -5.96
N ASP A 146 -2.76 -6.25 -4.64
CA ASP A 146 -1.76 -5.38 -4.02
C ASP A 146 -0.34 -5.91 -4.29
N HIS A 147 -0.15 -7.22 -4.13
CA HIS A 147 1.10 -7.89 -4.47
C HIS A 147 1.46 -7.72 -5.95
N GLN A 148 0.53 -7.95 -6.87
CA GLN A 148 0.75 -7.78 -8.31
C GLN A 148 1.04 -6.32 -8.69
N ALA A 149 0.35 -5.37 -8.07
CA ALA A 149 0.58 -3.94 -8.26
C ALA A 149 1.99 -3.53 -7.81
N THR A 150 2.41 -4.02 -6.65
CA THR A 150 3.77 -3.80 -6.12
C THR A 150 4.81 -4.40 -7.07
N GLN A 151 4.62 -5.61 -7.57
CA GLN A 151 5.54 -6.22 -8.54
C GLN A 151 5.64 -5.42 -9.84
N ALA A 152 4.51 -4.96 -10.38
CA ALA A 152 4.47 -4.13 -11.58
C ALA A 152 5.24 -2.81 -11.36
N PHE A 153 5.00 -2.15 -10.22
CA PHE A 153 5.76 -0.97 -9.82
C PHE A 153 7.26 -1.27 -9.73
N MET A 154 7.66 -2.33 -9.02
CA MET A 154 9.08 -2.68 -8.85
C MET A 154 9.79 -2.98 -10.15
N LYS A 155 9.11 -3.56 -11.13
CA LYS A 155 9.69 -3.86 -12.45
C LYS A 155 10.04 -2.61 -13.25
N ARG A 156 9.34 -1.50 -13.00
CA ARG A 156 9.48 -0.27 -13.77
C ARG A 156 10.24 0.83 -13.01
N SER A 157 10.04 0.93 -11.70
CA SER A 157 10.63 1.98 -10.88
C SER A 157 12.15 1.84 -10.77
N PHE A 158 12.85 2.96 -10.67
CA PHE A 158 14.27 3.00 -10.34
C PHE A 158 14.61 4.31 -9.63
N LYS A 159 15.63 4.29 -8.77
CA LYS A 159 16.11 5.48 -8.02
C LYS A 159 15.00 6.19 -7.21
N ASP A 160 14.08 5.43 -6.62
CA ASP A 160 13.11 5.94 -5.62
C ASP A 160 13.74 5.93 -4.22
N GLU A 161 14.79 6.72 -4.01
CA GLU A 161 15.67 6.62 -2.82
C GLU A 161 14.94 6.93 -1.50
N ASN A 162 13.87 7.74 -1.53
CA ASN A 162 13.06 8.10 -0.37
C ASN A 162 11.76 7.28 -0.25
N GLY A 163 11.47 6.42 -1.23
CA GLY A 163 10.23 5.63 -1.28
C GLY A 163 8.97 6.47 -1.49
N ASP A 164 9.09 7.65 -2.08
CA ASP A 164 7.97 8.60 -2.19
C ASP A 164 6.95 8.15 -3.25
N PHE A 165 7.41 7.50 -4.31
CA PHE A 165 6.51 6.94 -5.32
C PHE A 165 5.86 5.65 -4.84
N LEU A 166 6.61 4.80 -4.13
CA LEU A 166 6.04 3.64 -3.46
C LEU A 166 4.94 4.03 -2.46
N LYS A 167 5.17 5.08 -1.65
CA LYS A 167 4.17 5.68 -0.77
C LYS A 167 2.91 6.09 -1.52
N ALA A 168 3.10 6.80 -2.62
CA ALA A 168 1.99 7.27 -3.44
C ALA A 168 1.13 6.11 -3.94
N LEU A 169 1.76 5.02 -4.40
CA LEU A 169 1.04 3.80 -4.80
C LEU A 169 0.26 3.17 -3.64
N ALA A 170 0.90 2.98 -2.49
CA ALA A 170 0.26 2.37 -1.31
C ALA A 170 -0.95 3.19 -0.83
N VAL A 171 -0.84 4.52 -0.80
CA VAL A 171 -1.96 5.42 -0.45
C VAL A 171 -3.09 5.32 -1.46
N ALA A 172 -2.78 5.27 -2.77
CA ALA A 172 -3.78 5.14 -3.81
C ALA A 172 -4.54 3.81 -3.73
N ILE A 173 -3.82 2.70 -3.50
CA ILE A 173 -4.41 1.37 -3.27
C ILE A 173 -5.31 1.36 -2.04
N ALA A 174 -4.83 1.91 -0.92
CA ALA A 174 -5.58 1.98 0.33
C ALA A 174 -6.90 2.74 0.19
N LYS A 175 -6.87 3.88 -0.52
CA LYS A 175 -8.07 4.66 -0.83
C LYS A 175 -9.05 3.84 -1.68
N HIS A 176 -8.57 3.23 -2.76
CA HIS A 176 -9.44 2.43 -3.64
C HIS A 176 -10.04 1.23 -2.90
N TYR A 177 -9.28 0.58 -2.02
CA TYR A 177 -9.77 -0.51 -1.19
C TYR A 177 -10.88 -0.08 -0.23
N ALA A 178 -10.71 1.07 0.44
CA ALA A 178 -11.74 1.62 1.32
C ALA A 178 -13.05 1.91 0.55
N ASP A 179 -12.95 2.44 -0.67
CA ASP A 179 -14.11 2.70 -1.52
C ASP A 179 -14.85 1.39 -1.89
N LEU A 180 -14.11 0.32 -2.18
CA LEU A 180 -14.69 -1.00 -2.46
C LEU A 180 -15.36 -1.62 -1.23
N LEU A 181 -14.79 -1.45 -0.04
CA LEU A 181 -15.41 -1.91 1.21
C LEU A 181 -16.75 -1.21 1.44
N ASN A 182 -16.81 0.11 1.25
CA ASN A 182 -18.06 0.86 1.38
C ASN A 182 -19.10 0.38 0.35
N GLN A 183 -18.70 0.17 -0.91
CA GLN A 183 -19.61 -0.35 -1.95
C GLN A 183 -20.13 -1.76 -1.61
N ASN A 184 -19.30 -2.63 -1.05
CA ASN A 184 -19.70 -3.96 -0.61
C ASN A 184 -20.69 -3.90 0.57
N GLU A 185 -20.46 -2.99 1.50
CA GLU A 185 -21.36 -2.72 2.62
C GLU A 185 -22.73 -2.19 2.14
N ASP A 186 -22.74 -1.24 1.21
CA ASP A 186 -23.97 -0.68 0.62
C ASP A 186 -24.76 -1.75 -0.15
N ALA A 187 -24.08 -2.61 -0.91
CA ALA A 187 -24.71 -3.71 -1.62
C ALA A 187 -25.34 -4.73 -0.65
N SER A 188 -24.65 -5.01 0.45
CA SER A 188 -25.14 -5.91 1.50
C SER A 188 -26.37 -5.31 2.19
N GLU A 189 -26.33 -4.04 2.57
CA GLU A 189 -27.47 -3.35 3.17
C GLU A 189 -28.71 -3.38 2.27
N LYS A 190 -28.58 -3.00 1.00
CA LYS A 190 -29.70 -3.01 0.04
C LYS A 190 -30.33 -4.40 -0.09
N LYS A 191 -29.51 -5.45 -0.22
CA LYS A 191 -29.98 -6.84 -0.34
C LYS A 191 -30.71 -7.28 0.92
N CYS A 192 -30.15 -6.98 2.09
CA CYS A 192 -30.73 -7.37 3.38
C CYS A 192 -32.05 -6.64 3.67
N ALA A 193 -32.09 -5.32 3.43
CA ALA A 193 -33.29 -4.52 3.62
C ALA A 193 -34.45 -5.02 2.72
N SER A 194 -34.17 -5.26 1.43
CA SER A 194 -35.17 -5.79 0.50
C SER A 194 -35.66 -7.19 0.90
N LEU A 195 -34.76 -8.05 1.39
CA LEU A 195 -35.12 -9.38 1.86
C LEU A 195 -36.03 -9.31 3.11
N LEU A 196 -35.69 -8.47 4.10
CA LEU A 196 -36.50 -8.30 5.31
C LEU A 196 -37.87 -7.69 5.00
N GLU A 197 -37.94 -6.72 4.09
CA GLU A 197 -39.21 -6.16 3.62
C GLU A 197 -40.10 -7.25 3.02
N LYS A 198 -39.53 -8.09 2.13
CA LYS A 198 -40.25 -9.20 1.50
C LYS A 198 -40.71 -10.24 2.53
N LEU A 199 -39.85 -10.65 3.46
CA LEU A 199 -40.16 -11.69 4.45
C LEU A 199 -41.16 -11.21 5.51
N SER A 200 -41.16 -9.90 5.82
CA SER A 200 -42.07 -9.31 6.83
C SER A 200 -43.41 -8.82 6.27
N ALA A 201 -43.53 -8.63 4.96
CA ALA A 201 -44.77 -8.21 4.29
C ALA A 201 -46.01 -9.04 4.69
N PRO A 202 -45.96 -10.40 4.74
CA PRO A 202 -47.11 -11.20 5.18
C PRO A 202 -47.53 -10.88 6.62
N MET A 203 -46.58 -10.64 7.53
CA MET A 203 -46.89 -10.28 8.91
C MET A 203 -47.52 -8.89 8.99
N ALA A 204 -47.00 -7.92 8.24
CA ALA A 204 -47.57 -6.57 8.17
C ALA A 204 -49.02 -6.58 7.67
N GLN A 205 -49.35 -7.47 6.73
CA GLN A 205 -50.73 -7.67 6.28
C GLN A 205 -51.62 -8.26 7.40
N LYS A 206 -51.17 -9.31 8.08
CA LYS A 206 -51.90 -9.92 9.20
C LYS A 206 -52.15 -8.94 10.36
N ILE A 207 -51.25 -7.98 10.58
CA ILE A 207 -51.45 -6.87 11.53
C ILE A 207 -52.62 -5.98 11.09
N LYS A 208 -52.64 -5.55 9.81
CA LYS A 208 -53.72 -4.71 9.27
C LYS A 208 -55.09 -5.40 9.32
N GLU A 209 -55.10 -6.72 9.14
CA GLU A 209 -56.30 -7.55 9.23
C GLU A 209 -56.74 -7.83 10.69
N GLY A 210 -55.95 -7.40 11.69
CA GLY A 210 -56.26 -7.58 13.10
C GLY A 210 -56.08 -9.01 13.62
N ILE A 211 -55.41 -9.89 12.87
CA ILE A 211 -55.23 -11.31 13.20
C ILE A 211 -54.47 -11.49 14.53
N TYR A 212 -53.55 -10.58 14.86
CA TYR A 212 -52.79 -10.64 16.11
C TYR A 212 -53.48 -9.96 17.30
N ALA A 213 -54.62 -9.27 17.09
CA ALA A 213 -55.38 -8.60 18.16
C ALA A 213 -56.48 -9.50 18.76
N THR A 214 -56.37 -10.82 18.57
CA THR A 214 -57.26 -11.84 19.15
C THR A 214 -56.61 -12.54 20.35
N PRO A 215 -57.37 -13.20 21.24
CA PRO A 215 -56.78 -13.97 22.34
C PRO A 215 -55.76 -15.01 21.84
N GLY A 216 -54.52 -14.96 22.33
CA GLY A 216 -53.40 -15.79 21.87
C GLY A 216 -52.67 -15.27 20.61
N GLY A 217 -53.00 -14.06 20.16
CA GLY A 217 -52.37 -13.42 19.01
C GLY A 217 -50.89 -13.09 19.21
N TYR A 218 -50.44 -12.87 20.45
CA TYR A 218 -49.02 -12.63 20.74
C TYR A 218 -48.15 -13.87 20.44
N GLU A 219 -48.58 -15.05 20.86
CA GLU A 219 -47.87 -16.32 20.60
C GLU A 219 -47.82 -16.62 19.09
N LEU A 220 -48.91 -16.34 18.37
CA LEU A 220 -48.96 -16.46 16.92
C LEU A 220 -48.00 -15.47 16.23
N TYR A 221 -47.91 -14.23 16.70
CA TYR A 221 -46.98 -13.24 16.17
C TYR A 221 -45.53 -13.68 16.40
N CYS A 222 -45.18 -14.14 17.60
CA CYS A 222 -43.85 -14.66 17.93
C CYS A 222 -43.44 -15.81 17.00
N ASN A 223 -44.33 -16.77 16.76
CA ASN A 223 -44.05 -17.88 15.84
C ASN A 223 -43.79 -17.42 14.40
N HIS A 224 -44.58 -16.48 13.87
CA HIS A 224 -44.34 -15.93 12.53
C HIS A 224 -43.06 -15.10 12.48
N HIS A 225 -42.80 -14.31 13.52
CA HIS A 225 -41.58 -13.52 13.68
C HIS A 225 -40.34 -14.42 13.66
N ASP A 226 -40.30 -15.47 14.48
CA ASP A 226 -39.14 -16.34 14.59
C ASP A 226 -38.91 -17.15 13.31
N ASN A 227 -40.00 -17.54 12.61
CA ASN A 227 -39.91 -18.15 11.29
C ASN A 227 -39.32 -17.18 10.24
N MET A 228 -39.75 -15.91 10.25
CA MET A 228 -39.22 -14.86 9.38
C MET A 228 -37.72 -14.65 9.63
N VAL A 229 -37.29 -14.60 10.90
CA VAL A 229 -35.86 -14.53 11.26
C VAL A 229 -35.09 -15.77 10.79
N ALA A 230 -35.65 -16.97 10.96
CA ALA A 230 -35.02 -18.21 10.53
C ALA A 230 -34.85 -18.25 8.99
N GLN A 231 -35.88 -17.84 8.24
CA GLN A 231 -35.82 -17.72 6.78
C GLN A 231 -34.76 -16.70 6.34
N TYR A 232 -34.72 -15.54 6.99
CA TYR A 232 -33.71 -14.53 6.73
C TYR A 232 -32.29 -15.09 6.94
N ARG A 233 -32.05 -15.77 8.06
CA ARG A 233 -30.73 -16.36 8.37
C ARG A 233 -30.33 -17.46 7.40
N ALA A 234 -31.29 -18.27 6.92
CA ALA A 234 -31.05 -19.35 5.97
C ALA A 234 -30.67 -18.86 4.56
N GLU A 235 -31.07 -17.65 4.16
CA GLU A 235 -30.78 -17.13 2.82
C GLU A 235 -29.25 -16.93 2.60
N PRO A 236 -28.64 -17.45 1.53
CA PRO A 236 -27.22 -17.26 1.28
C PRO A 236 -26.88 -15.84 0.77
N ASP A 237 -25.59 -15.51 0.76
CA ASP A 237 -25.02 -14.36 0.04
C ASP A 237 -25.60 -12.98 0.41
N LYS A 238 -25.99 -12.79 1.67
CA LYS A 238 -26.50 -11.51 2.18
C LYS A 238 -25.42 -10.43 2.36
N GLY A 239 -24.16 -10.85 2.44
CA GLY A 239 -23.01 -9.97 2.62
C GLY A 239 -22.71 -9.60 4.06
N VAL A 240 -21.79 -8.65 4.23
CA VAL A 240 -21.13 -8.31 5.50
C VAL A 240 -22.02 -7.60 6.53
N ARG A 241 -23.12 -6.98 6.09
CA ARG A 241 -24.06 -6.25 6.98
C ARG A 241 -25.29 -7.05 7.39
N ALA A 242 -25.37 -8.34 7.01
CA ALA A 242 -26.57 -9.15 7.19
C ALA A 242 -27.14 -9.13 8.63
N GLU A 243 -26.31 -9.41 9.62
CA GLU A 243 -26.79 -9.46 11.00
C GLU A 243 -27.02 -8.05 11.60
N GLU A 244 -26.28 -7.03 11.16
CA GLU A 244 -26.48 -5.64 11.61
C GLU A 244 -27.83 -5.10 11.15
N ILE A 245 -28.19 -5.34 9.89
CA ILE A 245 -29.47 -4.92 9.32
C ILE A 245 -30.62 -5.70 9.97
N LEU A 246 -30.43 -6.99 10.24
CA LEU A 246 -31.41 -7.79 10.99
C LEU A 246 -31.61 -7.23 12.39
N GLU A 247 -30.54 -6.91 13.12
CA GLU A 247 -30.64 -6.34 14.46
C GLU A 247 -31.40 -5.02 14.47
N GLN A 248 -31.09 -4.11 13.55
CA GLN A 248 -31.81 -2.85 13.42
C GLN A 248 -33.30 -3.07 13.16
N PHE A 249 -33.63 -3.97 12.23
CA PHE A 249 -35.00 -4.34 11.92
C PHE A 249 -35.74 -4.95 13.12
N LEU A 250 -35.11 -5.86 13.86
CA LEU A 250 -35.68 -6.48 15.06
C LEU A 250 -35.95 -5.45 16.15
N LYS A 251 -35.04 -4.49 16.32
CA LYS A 251 -35.22 -3.38 17.27
C LYS A 251 -36.40 -2.50 16.88
N GLU A 252 -36.57 -2.19 15.60
CA GLU A 252 -37.75 -1.45 15.10
C GLU A 252 -39.05 -2.25 15.33
N LYS A 253 -39.01 -3.57 15.13
CA LYS A 253 -40.14 -4.49 15.34
C LYS A 253 -40.47 -4.79 16.79
N SER A 254 -39.58 -4.50 17.75
CA SER A 254 -39.86 -4.68 19.18
C SER A 254 -41.05 -3.82 19.66
N LEU A 255 -41.22 -2.61 19.12
CA LEU A 255 -42.35 -1.73 19.45
C LEU A 255 -43.69 -2.33 18.96
N GLU A 256 -43.67 -2.90 17.76
CA GLU A 256 -44.80 -3.62 17.16
C GLU A 256 -45.15 -4.85 18.01
N LYS A 257 -44.15 -5.63 18.40
CA LYS A 257 -44.29 -6.81 19.25
C LYS A 257 -44.86 -6.49 20.64
N ASN A 258 -44.36 -5.43 21.29
CA ASN A 258 -44.87 -4.95 22.57
C ASN A 258 -46.33 -4.48 22.47
N SER A 259 -46.69 -3.80 21.37
CA SER A 259 -48.08 -3.37 21.15
C SER A 259 -49.05 -4.56 21.05
N ILE A 260 -48.61 -5.64 20.38
CA ILE A 260 -49.39 -6.89 20.27
C ILE A 260 -49.47 -7.61 21.63
N LEU A 261 -48.37 -7.65 22.40
CA LEU A 261 -48.34 -8.22 23.74
C LEU A 261 -49.37 -7.55 24.67
N GLN A 262 -49.42 -6.21 24.63
CA GLN A 262 -50.35 -5.44 25.45
C GLN A 262 -51.81 -5.65 25.02
N ALA A 263 -52.08 -5.82 23.73
CA ALA A 263 -53.41 -6.06 23.18
C ALA A 263 -53.96 -7.48 23.44
N ASP A 264 -53.10 -8.47 23.73
CA ASP A 264 -53.53 -9.83 23.99
C ASP A 264 -54.25 -9.95 25.35
N LYS A 265 -55.50 -10.41 25.30
CA LYS A 265 -56.38 -10.58 26.47
C LYS A 265 -56.24 -11.96 27.13
N LYS A 266 -55.51 -12.89 26.50
CA LYS A 266 -55.24 -14.23 27.06
C LYS A 266 -54.15 -14.20 28.13
N LEU A 267 -53.25 -13.21 28.07
CA LEU A 267 -52.09 -13.08 28.95
C LEU A 267 -52.40 -12.24 30.19
N THR A 268 -51.94 -12.69 31.35
CA THR A 268 -51.98 -11.94 32.60
C THR A 268 -50.92 -10.83 32.64
N GLU A 269 -51.13 -9.82 33.48
CA GLU A 269 -50.18 -8.70 33.62
C GLU A 269 -48.77 -9.15 34.04
N ASN A 270 -48.68 -10.21 34.85
CA ASN A 270 -47.39 -10.79 35.24
C ASN A 270 -46.70 -11.51 34.08
N GLU A 271 -47.44 -12.24 33.25
CA GLU A 271 -46.89 -12.89 32.04
C GLU A 271 -46.41 -11.86 31.02
N LYS A 272 -47.13 -10.74 30.86
CA LYS A 272 -46.70 -9.62 30.00
C LYS A 272 -45.37 -9.02 30.46
N LYS A 273 -45.20 -8.75 31.76
CA LYS A 273 -43.93 -8.25 32.32
C LYS A 273 -42.78 -9.24 32.12
N ILE A 274 -43.03 -10.53 32.33
CA ILE A 274 -42.01 -11.58 32.11
C ILE A 274 -41.55 -11.59 30.64
N HIS A 275 -42.47 -11.48 29.70
CA HIS A 275 -42.14 -11.45 28.27
C HIS A 275 -41.34 -10.20 27.87
N GLU A 276 -41.69 -9.02 28.40
CA GLU A 276 -40.93 -7.79 28.14
C GLU A 276 -39.49 -7.87 28.66
N GLU A 277 -39.29 -8.40 29.88
CA GLU A 277 -37.94 -8.59 30.44
C GLU A 277 -37.12 -9.61 29.66
N GLN A 278 -37.73 -10.73 29.25
CA GLN A 278 -37.06 -11.76 28.45
C GLN A 278 -36.60 -11.21 27.09
N GLU A 279 -37.44 -10.41 26.42
CA GLU A 279 -37.10 -9.79 25.15
C GLU A 279 -35.96 -8.79 25.29
N GLN A 280 -35.97 -7.94 26.33
CA GLN A 280 -34.87 -7.02 26.60
C GLN A 280 -33.55 -7.76 26.84
N ARG A 281 -33.57 -8.88 27.58
CA ARG A 281 -32.37 -9.70 27.79
C ARG A 281 -31.88 -10.35 26.49
N ALA A 282 -32.78 -10.93 25.70
CA ALA A 282 -32.42 -11.57 24.43
C ALA A 282 -31.79 -10.59 23.45
N LEU A 283 -32.35 -9.37 23.32
CA LEU A 283 -31.78 -8.30 22.49
C LEU A 283 -30.38 -7.89 22.98
N ALA A 284 -30.19 -7.77 24.29
CA ALA A 284 -28.89 -7.41 24.86
C ALA A 284 -27.83 -8.50 24.68
N GLU A 285 -28.18 -9.78 24.86
CA GLU A 285 -27.26 -10.91 24.63
C GLU A 285 -26.88 -11.04 23.15
N GLN A 286 -27.85 -10.88 22.24
CA GLN A 286 -27.59 -10.92 20.81
C GLN A 286 -26.66 -9.79 20.38
N ALA A 287 -26.88 -8.56 20.85
CA ALA A 287 -26.01 -7.42 20.56
C ALA A 287 -24.56 -7.66 21.03
N VAL A 288 -24.37 -8.26 22.22
CA VAL A 288 -23.03 -8.59 22.74
C VAL A 288 -22.33 -9.65 21.88
N LYS A 289 -23.04 -10.71 21.49
CA LYS A 289 -22.45 -11.78 20.67
C LYS A 289 -22.05 -11.28 19.29
N MET A 290 -22.91 -10.48 18.67
CA MET A 290 -22.64 -9.85 17.37
C MET A 290 -21.43 -8.93 17.39
N GLU A 291 -21.31 -8.11 18.42
CA GLU A 291 -20.17 -7.21 18.60
C GLU A 291 -18.86 -8.01 18.76
N ALA A 292 -18.89 -9.13 19.49
CA ALA A 292 -17.73 -10.01 19.64
C ALA A 292 -17.31 -10.64 18.30
N GLU A 293 -18.26 -11.09 17.48
CA GLU A 293 -17.98 -11.65 16.15
C GLU A 293 -17.42 -10.61 15.18
N LYS A 294 -17.95 -9.38 15.19
CA LYS A 294 -17.41 -8.25 14.41
C LYS A 294 -15.97 -7.93 14.81
N GLN A 295 -15.68 -7.91 16.11
CA GLN A 295 -14.32 -7.68 16.63
C GLN A 295 -13.35 -8.76 16.17
N HIS A 296 -13.74 -10.03 16.23
CA HIS A 296 -12.90 -11.14 15.81
C HIS A 296 -12.60 -11.11 14.29
N GLN A 297 -13.60 -10.78 13.47
CA GLN A 297 -13.40 -10.65 12.02
C GLN A 297 -12.44 -9.50 11.69
N LEU A 298 -12.58 -8.36 12.37
CA LEU A 298 -11.69 -7.22 12.19
C LEU A 298 -10.24 -7.56 12.55
N GLU A 299 -10.03 -8.30 13.64
CA GLU A 299 -8.69 -8.68 14.10
C GLU A 299 -7.98 -9.61 13.09
N LYS A 300 -8.70 -10.57 12.51
CA LYS A 300 -8.17 -11.43 11.44
C LYS A 300 -7.73 -10.64 10.21
N LEU A 301 -8.51 -9.62 9.82
CA LEU A 301 -8.19 -8.77 8.67
C LEU A 301 -6.91 -7.97 8.89
N ILE A 302 -6.70 -7.47 10.11
CA ILE A 302 -5.47 -6.77 10.48
C ILE A 302 -4.27 -7.72 10.37
N GLN A 303 -4.38 -8.94 10.89
CA GLN A 303 -3.29 -9.93 10.85
C GLN A 303 -2.94 -10.40 9.43
N GLU A 304 -3.94 -10.69 8.59
CA GLU A 304 -3.70 -11.12 7.20
C GLU A 304 -3.02 -10.02 6.38
N ARG A 305 -3.40 -8.76 6.63
CA ARG A 305 -2.75 -7.59 6.07
C ARG A 305 -1.30 -7.47 6.51
N GLU A 306 -1.02 -7.59 7.81
CA GLU A 306 0.36 -7.55 8.34
C GLU A 306 1.26 -8.59 7.68
N ARG A 307 0.75 -9.81 7.43
CA ARG A 307 1.50 -10.87 6.74
C ARG A 307 1.81 -10.51 5.28
N SER A 308 0.83 -10.03 4.52
CA SER A 308 1.06 -9.60 3.13
C SER A 308 2.03 -8.42 3.06
N HIS A 309 1.97 -7.53 4.04
CA HIS A 309 2.90 -6.42 4.15
C HIS A 309 4.35 -6.92 4.35
N GLN A 310 4.56 -7.93 5.18
CA GLN A 310 5.89 -8.52 5.36
C GLN A 310 6.45 -9.07 4.03
N GLU A 311 5.62 -9.72 3.21
CA GLU A 311 6.05 -10.24 1.90
C GLU A 311 6.42 -9.13 0.91
N GLY A 312 5.68 -8.01 0.90
CA GLY A 312 6.00 -6.82 0.10
C GLY A 312 7.33 -6.17 0.52
N ILE A 313 7.60 -6.11 1.83
CA ILE A 313 8.88 -5.65 2.38
C ILE A 313 10.02 -6.58 1.94
N CYS A 314 9.84 -7.90 1.99
CA CYS A 314 10.88 -8.83 1.54
C CYS A 314 11.26 -8.64 0.07
N GLN A 315 10.30 -8.30 -0.81
CA GLN A 315 10.57 -8.05 -2.22
C GLN A 315 11.31 -6.74 -2.45
N LEU A 316 10.96 -5.70 -1.68
CA LEU A 316 11.71 -4.44 -1.66
C LEU A 316 13.15 -4.65 -1.23
N GLU A 317 13.37 -5.40 -0.16
CA GLU A 317 14.70 -5.74 0.32
C GLU A 317 15.51 -6.49 -0.74
N ALA A 318 14.90 -7.48 -1.41
CA ALA A 318 15.55 -8.22 -2.48
C ALA A 318 15.99 -7.30 -3.64
N LYS A 319 15.12 -6.37 -4.07
CA LYS A 319 15.45 -5.39 -5.12
C LYS A 319 16.58 -4.45 -4.68
N MET A 320 16.53 -3.93 -3.46
CA MET A 320 17.58 -3.04 -2.95
C MET A 320 18.93 -3.74 -2.85
N VAL A 321 18.97 -4.99 -2.38
CA VAL A 321 20.19 -5.79 -2.35
C VAL A 321 20.74 -5.98 -3.77
N GLN A 322 19.86 -6.21 -4.75
CA GLN A 322 20.26 -6.34 -6.14
C GLN A 322 20.81 -5.02 -6.72
N GLU A 323 20.12 -3.89 -6.54
CA GLU A 323 20.61 -2.57 -6.99
C GLU A 323 21.91 -2.17 -6.28
N ALA A 324 22.02 -2.48 -4.99
CA ALA A 324 23.22 -2.29 -4.19
C ALA A 324 24.42 -3.07 -4.73
N LYS A 325 24.19 -4.31 -5.18
CA LYS A 325 25.21 -5.15 -5.81
C LYS A 325 25.63 -4.58 -7.17
N GLU A 326 24.67 -4.11 -7.98
CA GLU A 326 24.95 -3.49 -9.28
C GLU A 326 25.77 -2.20 -9.14
N LYS A 327 25.45 -1.36 -8.15
CA LYS A 327 26.23 -0.17 -7.78
C LYS A 327 27.66 -0.51 -7.36
N GLN A 328 27.82 -1.53 -6.52
CA GLN A 328 29.14 -1.97 -6.07
C GLN A 328 29.99 -2.48 -7.24
N GLN A 329 29.41 -3.29 -8.13
CA GLN A 329 30.09 -3.76 -9.34
C GLN A 329 30.47 -2.61 -10.29
N GLU A 330 29.67 -1.55 -10.39
CA GLU A 330 30.03 -0.35 -11.15
C GLU A 330 31.28 0.35 -10.57
N LEU A 331 31.34 0.49 -9.25
CA LEU A 331 32.44 1.14 -8.56
C LEU A 331 33.74 0.33 -8.61
N GLU A 332 33.67 -0.97 -8.33
CA GLU A 332 34.81 -1.88 -8.41
C GLU A 332 35.46 -1.84 -9.80
N ARG A 333 34.64 -1.83 -10.85
CA ARG A 333 35.13 -1.70 -12.23
C ARG A 333 35.81 -0.37 -12.52
N ALA A 334 35.29 0.72 -11.96
CA ALA A 334 35.91 2.03 -12.10
C ALA A 334 37.27 2.07 -11.40
N LEU A 335 37.37 1.45 -10.22
CA LEU A 335 38.60 1.32 -9.45
C LEU A 335 39.64 0.46 -10.19
N ASP A 336 39.26 -0.73 -10.66
CA ASP A 336 40.13 -1.62 -11.44
C ASP A 336 40.68 -0.94 -12.68
N SER A 337 39.83 -0.18 -13.40
CA SER A 337 40.25 0.57 -14.57
C SER A 337 41.30 1.64 -14.23
N LYS A 338 41.19 2.29 -13.07
CA LYS A 338 42.14 3.32 -12.60
C LYS A 338 43.44 2.70 -12.12
N LEU A 339 43.38 1.57 -11.40
CA LEU A 339 44.56 0.82 -10.96
C LEU A 339 45.39 0.31 -12.14
N HIS A 340 44.74 -0.31 -13.13
CA HIS A 340 45.43 -0.78 -14.34
C HIS A 340 46.10 0.36 -15.13
N GLU A 341 45.48 1.55 -15.10
CA GLU A 341 46.05 2.73 -15.75
C GLU A 341 47.26 3.28 -15.00
N GLN A 342 47.21 3.27 -13.66
CA GLN A 342 48.32 3.62 -12.79
C GLN A 342 49.51 2.70 -13.02
N GLU A 343 49.31 1.39 -13.07
CA GLU A 343 50.36 0.40 -13.36
C GLU A 343 51.05 0.67 -14.71
N LYS A 344 50.28 1.02 -15.74
CA LYS A 344 50.82 1.37 -17.06
C LYS A 344 51.58 2.70 -17.07
N LEU A 345 51.23 3.65 -16.21
CA LEU A 345 51.97 4.91 -16.06
C LEU A 345 53.28 4.68 -15.30
N MET A 346 53.26 3.84 -14.26
CA MET A 346 54.44 3.39 -13.50
C MET A 346 55.46 2.73 -14.43
N ALA A 347 55.03 1.77 -15.24
CA ALA A 347 55.89 1.08 -16.21
C ALA A 347 56.51 2.01 -17.27
N LYS A 348 55.95 3.20 -17.47
CA LYS A 348 56.43 4.20 -18.45
C LYS A 348 57.16 5.38 -17.82
N GLY A 349 57.33 5.41 -16.49
CA GLY A 349 58.11 6.43 -15.77
C GLY A 349 57.45 7.80 -15.60
N PHE A 350 56.11 7.89 -15.67
CA PHE A 350 55.38 9.17 -15.50
C PHE A 350 55.00 9.44 -14.03
N THR A 351 55.96 9.83 -13.20
CA THR A 351 55.82 9.96 -11.73
C THR A 351 54.80 11.02 -11.27
N GLU A 352 54.73 12.19 -11.92
CA GLU A 352 53.74 13.23 -11.56
C GLU A 352 52.29 12.76 -11.82
N LYS A 353 52.09 11.99 -12.90
CA LYS A 353 50.77 11.47 -13.28
C LYS A 353 50.35 10.28 -12.44
N GLU A 354 51.33 9.49 -12.00
CA GLU A 354 51.13 8.45 -11.00
C GLU A 354 50.61 9.04 -9.69
N ALA A 355 51.23 10.12 -9.19
CA ALA A 355 50.83 10.78 -7.97
C ALA A 355 49.38 11.30 -8.05
N ALA A 356 49.03 12.01 -9.15
CA ALA A 356 47.66 12.46 -9.38
C ALA A 356 46.65 11.31 -9.45
N MET A 357 47.01 10.19 -10.10
CA MET A 357 46.14 9.02 -10.19
C MET A 357 45.99 8.31 -8.84
N LYS A 358 47.03 8.31 -8.01
CA LYS A 358 46.99 7.79 -6.64
C LYS A 358 46.03 8.60 -5.76
N GLU A 359 46.04 9.93 -5.89
CA GLU A 359 45.08 10.81 -5.21
C GLU A 359 43.65 10.56 -5.69
N GLU A 360 43.42 10.38 -7.00
CA GLU A 360 42.09 10.01 -7.52
C GLU A 360 41.61 8.66 -6.97
N ILE A 361 42.48 7.64 -6.94
CA ILE A 361 42.15 6.32 -6.39
C ILE A 361 41.82 6.43 -4.90
N GLN A 362 42.61 7.19 -4.14
CA GLN A 362 42.38 7.41 -2.71
C GLN A 362 41.05 8.14 -2.48
N SER A 363 40.77 9.20 -3.23
CA SER A 363 39.48 9.91 -3.18
C SER A 363 38.31 8.99 -3.54
N LEU A 364 38.48 8.09 -4.51
CA LEU A 364 37.44 7.11 -4.87
C LEU A 364 37.22 6.07 -3.77
N ARG A 365 38.29 5.58 -3.12
CA ARG A 365 38.20 4.66 -1.98
C ARG A 365 37.55 5.30 -0.75
N GLU A 366 37.90 6.54 -0.45
CA GLU A 366 37.27 7.30 0.62
C GLU A 366 35.78 7.57 0.33
N LYS A 367 35.45 7.93 -0.92
CA LYS A 367 34.05 8.06 -1.36
C LYS A 367 33.32 6.71 -1.35
N GLU A 368 34.00 5.60 -1.63
CA GLU A 368 33.44 4.26 -1.52
C GLU A 368 33.10 3.92 -0.06
N GLU A 369 34.03 4.16 0.84
CA GLU A 369 33.88 3.85 2.27
C GLU A 369 32.80 4.73 2.91
N ALA A 370 32.83 6.05 2.66
CA ALA A 370 31.78 6.98 3.10
C ALA A 370 30.40 6.62 2.52
N LYS A 371 30.33 6.25 1.24
CA LYS A 371 29.07 5.80 0.63
C LYS A 371 28.62 4.43 1.10
N ARG A 372 29.53 3.56 1.55
CA ARG A 372 29.18 2.26 2.13
C ARG A 372 28.48 2.45 3.48
N GLU A 373 28.97 3.38 4.29
CA GLU A 373 28.35 3.78 5.56
C GLU A 373 26.99 4.46 5.34
N GLU A 374 26.90 5.45 4.43
CA GLU A 374 25.63 6.06 4.02
C GLU A 374 24.66 5.04 3.39
N LYS A 375 25.15 4.00 2.71
CA LYS A 375 24.33 2.96 2.06
C LYS A 375 23.67 2.04 3.06
N GLU A 376 24.37 1.65 4.13
CA GLU A 376 23.74 0.89 5.21
C GLU A 376 22.71 1.74 5.96
N GLU A 377 22.95 3.04 6.11
CA GLU A 377 22.01 3.96 6.72
C GLU A 377 20.80 4.25 5.82
N GLN A 378 21.01 4.54 4.53
CA GLN A 378 19.95 4.70 3.53
C GLN A 378 19.15 3.41 3.34
N SER A 379 19.81 2.25 3.36
CA SER A 379 19.11 0.98 3.27
C SER A 379 18.26 0.73 4.52
N ARG A 380 18.77 1.07 5.71
CA ARG A 380 18.00 1.01 6.96
C ARG A 380 16.86 2.02 6.98
N ASN A 381 17.09 3.26 6.54
CA ASN A 381 16.09 4.32 6.46
C ASN A 381 15.00 3.99 5.45
N PHE A 382 15.33 3.53 4.25
CA PHE A 382 14.33 3.12 3.28
C PHE A 382 13.54 1.90 3.78
N ARG A 383 14.18 0.92 4.43
CA ARG A 383 13.47 -0.18 5.09
C ARG A 383 12.52 0.33 6.17
N ALA A 384 12.96 1.26 7.02
CA ALA A 384 12.15 1.90 8.04
C ALA A 384 11.02 2.75 7.44
N ILE A 385 11.24 3.40 6.29
CA ILE A 385 10.22 4.15 5.56
C ILE A 385 9.21 3.19 4.94
N ALA A 386 9.64 2.14 4.24
CA ALA A 386 8.75 1.13 3.69
C ALA A 386 7.91 0.48 4.79
N GLN A 387 8.54 0.12 5.92
CA GLN A 387 7.85 -0.35 7.13
C GLN A 387 6.88 0.71 7.67
N GLY A 388 7.32 1.94 7.89
CA GLY A 388 6.50 3.02 8.44
C GLY A 388 5.34 3.46 7.55
N VAL A 389 5.48 3.34 6.24
CA VAL A 389 4.42 3.62 5.26
C VAL A 389 3.41 2.48 5.25
N MET A 390 3.88 1.24 5.27
CA MET A 390 3.03 0.06 5.38
C MET A 390 2.29 0.04 6.73
N GLU A 391 2.96 0.42 7.82
CA GLU A 391 2.39 0.63 9.14
C GLU A 391 1.44 1.82 9.17
N SER A 392 1.74 2.94 8.51
CA SER A 392 0.86 4.12 8.42
C SER A 392 -0.41 3.84 7.64
N VAL A 393 -0.32 3.10 6.53
CA VAL A 393 -1.48 2.65 5.76
C VAL A 393 -2.28 1.61 6.56
N SER A 394 -1.59 0.70 7.26
CA SER A 394 -2.21 -0.26 8.19
C SER A 394 -2.93 0.44 9.34
N ASN A 395 -2.29 1.45 9.95
CA ASN A 395 -2.81 2.26 11.04
C ASN A 395 -3.90 3.22 10.57
N GLY A 396 -3.85 3.76 9.35
CA GLY A 396 -4.86 4.68 8.81
C GLY A 396 -6.19 3.96 8.54
N LEU A 397 -6.14 2.79 7.91
CA LEU A 397 -7.30 1.91 7.81
C LEU A 397 -7.67 1.29 9.17
N GLY A 398 -6.68 0.94 9.99
CA GLY A 398 -6.87 0.52 11.38
C GLY A 398 -7.56 1.59 12.22
N HIS A 399 -7.32 2.88 11.96
CA HIS A 399 -8.00 4.02 12.56
C HIS A 399 -9.41 4.18 12.02
N TYR A 400 -9.66 3.95 10.73
CA TYR A 400 -11.02 3.88 10.18
C TYR A 400 -11.82 2.75 10.83
N PHE A 401 -11.23 1.55 10.94
CA PHE A 401 -11.84 0.41 11.62
C PHE A 401 -11.96 0.60 13.13
N ASN A 402 -11.00 1.24 13.80
CA ASN A 402 -11.04 1.58 15.23
C ASN A 402 -12.00 2.73 15.52
N TYR A 403 -12.18 3.67 14.59
CA TYR A 403 -13.19 4.72 14.65
C TYR A 403 -14.58 4.11 14.49
N LYS A 404 -14.75 3.18 13.54
CA LYS A 404 -15.97 2.37 13.40
C LYS A 404 -16.23 1.57 14.68
N LYS A 405 -15.22 0.87 15.21
CA LYS A 405 -15.24 0.16 16.50
C LYS A 405 -15.63 1.07 17.67
N ALA A 406 -15.04 2.26 17.80
CA ALA A 406 -15.33 3.20 18.89
C ALA A 406 -16.74 3.81 18.75
N ARG A 407 -17.22 4.03 17.52
CA ARG A 407 -18.60 4.46 17.25
C ARG A 407 -19.61 3.39 17.65
N GLU A 408 -19.35 2.12 17.30
CA GLU A 408 -20.21 1.00 17.68
C GLU A 408 -20.15 0.71 19.19
N GLN A 409 -18.97 0.74 19.81
CA GLN A 409 -18.81 0.59 21.26
C GLN A 409 -19.53 1.70 22.05
N ARG A 410 -19.54 2.95 21.56
CA ARG A 410 -20.34 4.03 22.18
C ARG A 410 -21.84 3.75 22.07
N LYS A 411 -22.33 3.22 20.95
CA LYS A 411 -23.73 2.79 20.85
C LYS A 411 -24.04 1.65 21.83
N ALA A 412 -23.11 0.71 22.01
CA ALA A 412 -23.26 -0.42 22.94
C ALA A 412 -23.22 0.01 24.42
N ILE A 413 -22.39 0.98 24.79
CA ILE A 413 -22.36 1.55 26.16
C ILE A 413 -23.67 2.30 26.44
N VAL A 414 -24.11 3.15 25.52
CA VAL A 414 -25.40 3.86 25.63
C VAL A 414 -26.56 2.86 25.75
N PHE A 415 -26.53 1.77 24.98
CA PHE A 415 -27.53 0.71 25.08
C PHE A 415 -27.46 -0.06 26.41
N LYS A 416 -26.27 -0.44 26.89
CA LYS A 416 -26.09 -1.08 28.21
C LYS A 416 -26.51 -0.17 29.36
N GLU A 417 -26.22 1.12 29.30
CA GLU A 417 -26.67 2.10 30.30
C GLU A 417 -28.18 2.29 30.26
N GLN A 418 -28.79 2.33 29.07
CA GLN A 418 -30.24 2.40 28.90
C GLN A 418 -30.95 1.15 29.44
N VAL A 419 -30.44 -0.06 29.14
CA VAL A 419 -30.98 -1.33 29.66
C VAL A 419 -30.82 -1.41 31.19
N ARG A 420 -29.66 -0.99 31.72
CA ARG A 420 -29.40 -0.94 33.17
C ARG A 420 -30.27 0.10 33.89
N PHE A 421 -30.57 1.22 33.25
CA PHE A 421 -31.48 2.24 33.75
C PHE A 421 -32.92 1.72 33.77
N ASN A 422 -33.38 1.10 32.68
CA ASN A 422 -34.71 0.50 32.57
C ASN A 422 -34.94 -0.64 33.58
N LEU A 423 -33.93 -1.49 33.81
CA LEU A 423 -33.97 -2.55 34.83
C LEU A 423 -33.99 -2.00 36.28
N LYS A 424 -33.39 -0.82 36.52
CA LYS A 424 -33.42 -0.16 37.83
C LYS A 424 -34.70 0.63 38.08
N SER A 425 -35.34 1.16 37.03
CA SER A 425 -36.61 1.89 37.16
C SER A 425 -37.84 0.98 37.32
N GLY A 426 -37.71 -0.32 37.04
CA GLY A 426 -38.79 -1.31 37.18
C GLY A 426 -38.87 -2.03 38.53
N ALA A 427 -37.94 -1.78 39.46
CA ALA A 427 -37.88 -2.48 40.74
C ALA A 427 -37.83 -1.50 41.93
N VAL A 428 -38.98 -0.90 42.24
CA VAL A 428 -39.30 -0.47 43.60
C VAL A 428 -40.74 -0.89 43.88
N ASP A 429 -40.92 -2.15 44.28
CA ASP A 429 -41.59 -2.50 45.54
C ASP A 429 -41.84 -4.01 45.70
N ASN A 430 -41.47 -4.50 46.89
CA ASN A 430 -41.76 -5.79 47.54
C ASN A 430 -41.14 -7.08 47.00
N ILE A 431 -40.01 -7.48 47.61
CA ILE A 431 -39.61 -8.89 47.77
C ILE A 431 -39.46 -9.16 49.28
N PRO A 432 -40.06 -10.23 49.85
CA PRO A 432 -39.84 -10.63 51.23
C PRO A 432 -38.42 -11.17 51.44
N ASP A 433 -37.85 -10.89 52.60
CA ASP A 433 -36.53 -11.36 53.06
C ASP A 433 -36.40 -12.89 53.02
N LYS A 434 -35.92 -13.45 51.90
CA LYS A 434 -35.28 -14.77 51.91
C LYS A 434 -34.46 -15.13 50.66
N GLU A 435 -33.72 -14.20 50.07
CA GLU A 435 -32.69 -14.57 49.08
C GLU A 435 -31.55 -13.55 48.99
N ARG A 436 -31.16 -13.02 50.15
CA ARG A 436 -30.00 -12.13 50.31
C ARG A 436 -28.71 -12.93 50.53
N MET A 437 -28.39 -13.91 49.67
CA MET A 437 -27.10 -14.62 49.74
C MET A 437 -26.61 -15.13 48.37
N THR A 438 -26.45 -14.26 47.37
CA THR A 438 -25.55 -14.53 46.21
C THR A 438 -25.07 -13.26 45.48
N LEU A 439 -25.21 -12.07 46.10
CA LEU A 439 -24.85 -10.78 45.49
C LEU A 439 -23.69 -10.04 46.21
N GLU A 440 -22.85 -10.77 46.95
CA GLU A 440 -21.66 -10.22 47.63
C GLU A 440 -20.31 -10.84 47.20
N GLN A 441 -20.23 -11.58 46.10
CA GLN A 441 -18.93 -12.16 45.65
C GLN A 441 -18.28 -11.50 44.44
N ASP A 442 -18.93 -10.59 43.72
CA ASP A 442 -18.33 -9.91 42.54
C ASP A 442 -17.80 -8.49 42.80
N LYS A 443 -17.69 -8.06 44.07
CA LYS A 443 -17.05 -6.77 44.42
C LYS A 443 -15.50 -6.82 44.45
N MET A 444 -14.87 -7.92 44.05
CA MET A 444 -13.41 -8.03 44.01
C MET A 444 -12.85 -8.47 42.65
N ALA A 445 -13.16 -7.73 41.58
CA ALA A 445 -12.34 -7.78 40.36
C ALA A 445 -12.50 -6.49 39.54
N THR A 446 -12.05 -5.35 40.09
CA THR A 446 -11.71 -4.18 39.28
C THR A 446 -10.29 -4.33 38.72
N PRO A 447 -10.08 -4.33 37.39
CA PRO A 447 -8.76 -4.03 36.86
C PRO A 447 -8.51 -2.54 37.12
N LYS A 448 -7.56 -2.23 38.01
CA LYS A 448 -7.04 -0.88 38.16
C LYS A 448 -6.43 -0.46 36.81
N LEU A 449 -7.03 0.53 36.15
CA LEU A 449 -6.33 1.34 35.15
C LEU A 449 -5.10 1.94 35.84
N LYS A 450 -3.90 1.45 35.49
CA LYS A 450 -2.65 2.14 35.81
C LYS A 450 -2.67 3.46 35.03
N THR A 451 -2.95 4.55 35.73
CA THR A 451 -2.54 5.88 35.31
C THR A 451 -1.01 5.94 35.35
N GLY A 452 -0.39 5.65 34.21
CA GLY A 452 1.02 5.94 33.99
C GLY A 452 1.20 7.45 33.92
N ALA A 453 1.92 8.00 34.90
CA ALA A 453 2.28 9.40 34.98
C ALA A 453 3.05 9.84 33.72
N VAL A 454 2.53 10.84 33.01
CA VAL A 454 3.32 11.64 32.07
C VAL A 454 4.16 12.59 32.90
N GLY A 455 5.46 12.35 32.93
CA GLY A 455 6.44 13.25 33.52
C GLY A 455 6.44 14.58 32.78
N ASN A 456 6.34 15.66 33.55
CA ASN A 456 6.64 17.02 33.10
C ASN A 456 8.06 17.07 32.52
N SER A 457 8.19 17.43 31.25
CA SER A 457 9.37 18.12 30.75
C SER A 457 8.91 19.35 29.98
N LYS A 458 9.27 20.51 30.53
CA LYS A 458 9.19 21.81 29.88
C LYS A 458 10.19 21.82 28.73
N ASP A 459 9.73 22.18 27.54
CA ASP A 459 10.36 23.11 26.60
C ASP A 459 9.88 22.82 25.19
N THR A 460 8.94 23.63 24.71
CA THR A 460 8.93 24.04 23.30
C THR A 460 8.04 25.26 23.12
N THR A 461 8.71 26.40 23.04
CA THR A 461 8.19 27.68 22.58
C THR A 461 7.75 27.50 21.12
N LEU A 462 6.46 27.66 20.81
CA LEU A 462 5.98 27.85 19.44
C LEU A 462 5.93 29.36 19.12
N PRO A 463 6.39 29.81 17.94
CA PRO A 463 6.25 31.20 17.54
C PRO A 463 4.83 31.50 17.06
N LYS A 464 4.33 32.69 17.40
CA LYS A 464 3.05 33.24 16.99
C LYS A 464 3.02 33.48 15.48
N VAL A 465 1.97 32.97 14.83
CA VAL A 465 1.56 33.41 13.48
C VAL A 465 0.93 34.80 13.62
N ASN A 466 1.60 35.80 13.04
CA ASN A 466 1.08 37.16 12.93
C ASN A 466 0.36 37.31 11.58
N THR A 467 -0.94 37.56 11.63
CA THR A 467 -1.74 38.01 10.49
C THR A 467 -1.47 39.49 10.25
N GLY A 468 -0.97 39.86 9.07
CA GLY A 468 -0.68 41.25 8.71
C GLY A 468 -0.64 41.47 7.20
N THR A 469 -1.81 41.82 6.67
CA THR A 469 -2.10 42.71 5.53
C THR A 469 -0.96 43.20 4.63
N THR A 470 -1.16 42.89 3.35
CA THR A 470 -0.74 43.55 2.09
C THR A 470 -0.25 45.00 2.16
N GLY A 471 0.91 45.27 1.54
CA GLY A 471 1.32 46.62 1.13
C GLY A 471 2.67 46.70 0.40
N LYS A 472 2.61 46.80 -0.94
CA LYS A 472 3.52 47.50 -1.89
C LYS A 472 4.99 47.05 -2.07
N SER A 473 5.34 46.72 -3.32
CA SER A 473 6.67 46.88 -3.97
C SER A 473 7.12 48.36 -3.98
N PRO A 474 8.42 48.71 -4.09
CA PRO A 474 9.38 48.42 -5.20
C PRO A 474 10.75 47.89 -4.69
N GLY A 475 11.65 47.25 -5.45
CA GLY A 475 12.43 47.73 -6.59
C GLY A 475 13.94 47.66 -6.27
N SER A 476 14.74 47.38 -7.30
CA SER A 476 16.20 47.60 -7.50
C SER A 476 17.29 46.80 -6.74
N GLU A 477 18.20 46.26 -7.57
CA GLU A 477 19.68 46.12 -7.40
C GLU A 477 20.18 45.14 -6.33
N VAL A 478 21.07 44.16 -6.58
CA VAL A 478 22.23 44.01 -7.50
C VAL A 478 22.36 42.54 -7.91
#